data_AF-A0AA38CE98-F1
#
_entry.id   AF-A0AA38CE98-F1
#
_cell.length_a   1.000
_cell.length_b   1.000
_cell.length_c   1.000
_cell.angle_alpha   90.00
_cell.angle_beta   90.00
_cell.angle_gamma   90.00
#
_symmetry.space_group_name_H-M   'P 1'
#
loop_
_entity.id
_entity.type
_entity.pdbx_description
1 polymer ?
#
loop_
_entity_poly.entity_id
_entity_poly.type
_entity_poly.pdbx_seq_one_letter_code
_entity_poly.pdbx_strand_id
1 'polypeptide(L)' 'AAKLSPRFVGPFEIVEIINPVAYRLALPPALSRMHDVFHISLLKKYVSDLSH' A
#
# COMPACT_ATOMS: atom_id res chain seq x y z
N ALA A 1 -16.76 -16.83 -15.85
CA ALA A 1 -15.34 -16.47 -15.71
C ALA A 1 -15.23 -15.45 -14.58
N ALA A 2 -14.73 -15.86 -13.41
CA ALA A 2 -14.67 -15.01 -12.22
C ALA A 2 -13.54 -13.97 -12.37
N LYS A 3 -13.89 -12.69 -12.20
CA LYS A 3 -12.97 -11.56 -12.27
C LYS A 3 -12.10 -11.54 -11.00
N LEU A 4 -10.98 -12.26 -11.02
CA LEU A 4 -10.04 -12.39 -9.89
C LEU A 4 -9.03 -11.23 -9.87
N SER A 5 -9.51 -10.02 -9.60
CA SER A 5 -8.59 -8.92 -9.32
C SER A 5 -7.97 -9.11 -7.93
N PRO A 6 -6.66 -8.86 -7.76
CA PRO A 6 -6.03 -8.93 -6.44
C PRO A 6 -6.66 -7.92 -5.48
N ARG A 7 -6.93 -8.36 -4.24
CA ARG A 7 -7.58 -7.53 -3.21
C ARG A 7 -6.66 -6.44 -2.66
N PHE A 8 -5.36 -6.66 -2.69
CA PHE A 8 -4.32 -5.72 -2.29
C PHE A 8 -3.27 -5.65 -3.40
N VAL A 9 -2.68 -4.48 -3.60
CA VAL A 9 -1.65 -4.24 -4.60
C VAL A 9 -0.36 -3.95 -3.86
N GLY A 10 0.69 -4.72 -4.17
CA GLY A 10 2.09 -4.44 -3.82
C GLY A 10 2.43 -4.32 -2.32
N PRO A 11 3.68 -4.62 -1.93
CA PRO A 11 4.27 -3.97 -0.79
C PRO A 11 4.64 -2.53 -1.18
N PHE A 12 4.32 -1.57 -0.33
CA PHE A 12 4.80 -0.20 -0.44
C PHE A 12 5.49 0.19 0.86
N GLU A 13 6.57 0.95 0.74
CA GLU A 13 7.28 1.47 1.90
C GLU A 13 6.52 2.68 2.46
N ILE A 14 6.46 2.78 3.79
CA ILE A 14 5.94 3.97 4.46
C ILE A 14 7.06 5.00 4.50
N VAL A 15 6.86 6.12 3.82
CA VAL A 15 7.82 7.23 3.78
C VAL A 15 7.68 8.11 5.01
N GLU A 16 6.44 8.35 5.44
CA GLU A 16 6.14 9.27 6.54
C GLU A 16 4.84 8.87 7.24
N ILE A 17 4.79 9.04 8.56
CA ILE A 17 3.56 8.92 9.36
C ILE A 17 3.09 10.34 9.66
N ILE A 18 2.06 10.80 8.94
CA ILE A 18 1.56 12.18 9.06
C ILE A 18 0.80 12.35 10.37
N ASN A 19 -0.04 11.36 10.71
CA ASN A 19 -0.76 11.29 11.96
C ASN A 19 -1.09 9.81 12.29
N PRO A 20 -1.70 9.50 13.45
CA PRO A 20 -1.98 8.10 13.85
C PRO A 20 -2.81 7.28 12.85
N VAL A 21 -3.52 7.95 11.93
CA VAL A 21 -4.44 7.32 10.98
C VAL A 21 -4.06 7.52 9.51
N ALA A 22 -3.10 8.37 9.18
CA ALA A 22 -2.74 8.77 7.82
C ALA A 22 -1.23 8.61 7.60
N TYR A 23 -0.90 7.81 6.58
CA TYR A 23 0.46 7.37 6.28
C TYR A 23 0.77 7.69 4.83
N ARG A 24 1.95 8.24 4.57
CA ARG A 24 2.47 8.47 3.22
C ARG A 24 3.25 7.22 2.76
N LEU A 25 2.94 6.74 1.56
CA LEU A 25 3.58 5.58 0.93
C LEU A 25 4.48 5.99 -0.24
N ALA A 26 5.55 5.24 -0.46
CA ALA A 26 6.38 5.32 -1.65
C ALA A 26 5.64 4.66 -2.82
N LEU A 27 4.84 5.44 -3.55
CA LEU A 27 4.13 4.92 -4.72
C LEU A 27 5.07 4.84 -5.94
N PRO A 28 5.01 3.74 -6.72
CA PRO A 28 5.76 3.62 -7.95
C PRO A 28 5.26 4.66 -8.97
N PRO A 29 6.11 5.08 -9.93
CA PRO A 29 5.72 6.05 -10.97
C PRO A 29 4.46 5.68 -11.74
N ALA A 30 4.17 4.37 -11.89
CA ALA A 30 2.96 3.85 -12.51
C ALA A 30 1.66 4.28 -11.78
N LEU A 31 1.75 4.61 -10.48
CA LEU A 31 0.65 5.06 -9.63
C LEU A 31 0.77 6.56 -9.27
N SER A 32 1.61 7.33 -9.96
CA SER A 32 1.83 8.77 -9.72
C SER A 32 0.59 9.65 -9.74
N ARG A 33 -0.52 9.17 -10.34
CA ARG A 33 -1.82 9.87 -10.35
C ARG A 33 -2.61 9.69 -9.05
N MET A 34 -2.19 8.78 -8.16
CA MET A 34 -2.82 8.55 -6.87
C MET A 34 -2.15 9.41 -5.81
N HIS A 35 -2.93 9.85 -4.82
CA HIS A 35 -2.35 10.44 -3.62
C HIS A 35 -1.52 9.39 -2.89
N ASP A 36 -0.36 9.81 -2.41
CA ASP A 36 0.58 8.99 -1.66
C ASP A 36 0.16 8.81 -0.18
N VAL A 37 -0.82 9.58 0.30
CA VAL A 37 -1.35 9.51 1.66
C VAL A 37 -2.59 8.64 1.74
N PHE A 38 -2.54 7.62 2.60
CA PHE A 38 -3.62 6.65 2.80
C PHE A 38 -4.03 6.53 4.27
N HIS A 39 -5.31 6.26 4.49
CA HIS A 39 -5.83 5.93 5.81
C HIS A 39 -5.38 4.51 6.22
N ILE A 40 -5.04 4.31 7.49
CA ILE A 40 -4.53 3.04 8.03
C ILE A 40 -5.46 1.85 7.76
N SER A 41 -6.78 2.07 7.68
CA SER A 41 -7.78 1.03 7.34
C SER A 41 -7.62 0.44 5.94
N LEU A 42 -6.95 1.14 5.03
CA LEU A 42 -6.66 0.66 3.67
C LEU A 42 -5.31 -0.07 3.59
N LEU A 43 -4.51 -0.01 4.66
CA LEU A 43 -3.18 -0.59 4.70
C LEU A 43 -3.22 -1.94 5.39
N LYS A 44 -2.42 -2.87 4.90
CA LYS A 44 -2.17 -4.16 5.54
C LYS A 44 -0.67 -4.32 5.70
N LYS A 45 -0.21 -4.59 6.92
CA LYS A 45 1.21 -4.88 7.17
C LYS A 45 1.63 -6.05 6.28
N TYR A 46 2.63 -5.82 5.44
CA TYR A 46 3.25 -6.87 4.66
C TYR A 46 4.06 -7.78 5.59
N VAL A 47 3.85 -9.09 5.48
CA VAL A 47 4.62 -10.11 6.19
C VAL A 47 5.32 -10.93 5.11
N SER A 48 6.62 -10.73 4.94
CA SER A 48 7.45 -11.58 4.11
C SER A 48 7.57 -12.93 4.82
N ASP A 49 6.89 -13.95 4.30
CA ASP A 49 7.26 -15.33 4.63
C ASP A 49 8.67 -15.57 4.07
N LEU A 50 9.50 -16.37 4.75
CA LEU A 50 10.92 -16.64 4.43
C LEU A 50 11.17 -17.24 3.02
N SER A 51 10.14 -17.35 2.21
CA SER A 51 10.09 -17.99 0.89
C SER A 51 10.09 -17.01 -0.28
N HIS A 52 10.39 -15.71 -0.08
CA HIS A 52 10.43 -14.70 -1.15
C HIS A 52 11.86 -14.37 -1.59
#